data_AF-A0A075H1N0-F1
#
_entry.id   AF-A0A075H1N0-F1
#
_cell.length_a   1.000
_cell.length_b   1.000
_cell.length_c   1.000
_cell.angle_alpha   90.00
_cell.angle_beta   90.00
_cell.angle_gamma   90.00
#
_symmetry.space_group_name_H-M   'P 1'
#
loop_
_entity.id
_entity.type
_entity.pdbx_description
1 polymer ?
#
loop_
_entity_poly.entity_id
_entity_poly.type
_entity_poly.pdbx_seq_one_letter_code
_entity_poly.pdbx_strand_id
1 'polypeptide(L)'
;MPVIDGHTESVFVETEKEIDPKNAKETYEQYNKEISIAGLPSAPKDYYIVHEDPTRPQPRIERQVGDGMTTTIGRLEKEELFDHGVKYVLFSHNKKMGSAKGAVLLAEMLYKKGKL
;
A
#
# COMPACT_ATOMS: atom_id res chain seq x y z
N MET A 1 -19.00 -2.77 -9.31
CA MET A 1 -19.20 -1.83 -8.19
C MET A 1 -19.26 -0.40 -8.74
N PRO A 2 -20.26 0.42 -8.37
CA PRO A 2 -20.33 1.82 -8.79
C PRO A 2 -19.41 2.70 -7.92
N VAL A 3 -18.10 2.53 -8.05
CA VAL A 3 -17.05 3.33 -7.38
C VAL A 3 -16.28 4.11 -8.45
N ILE A 4 -16.13 5.43 -8.27
CA ILE A 4 -15.58 6.31 -9.31
C ILE A 4 -14.07 6.11 -9.48
N ASP A 5 -13.33 6.03 -8.38
CA ASP A 5 -11.86 5.96 -8.39
C ASP A 5 -11.32 5.00 -7.32
N GLY A 6 -10.24 4.32 -7.69
CA GLY A 6 -9.49 3.41 -6.84
C GLY A 6 -10.01 1.97 -6.83
N HIS A 7 -9.10 1.05 -6.54
CA HIS A 7 -9.37 -0.38 -6.45
C HIS A 7 -9.26 -0.83 -5.00
N THR A 8 -10.14 -1.76 -4.61
CA THR A 8 -10.08 -2.44 -3.32
C THR A 8 -9.90 -3.92 -3.58
N GLU A 9 -8.95 -4.53 -2.89
CA GLU A 9 -8.61 -5.94 -3.05
C GLU A 9 -8.66 -6.64 -1.70
N SER A 10 -9.29 -7.81 -1.66
CA SER A 10 -9.23 -8.71 -0.52
C SER A 10 -8.13 -9.72 -0.77
N VAL A 11 -7.15 -9.76 0.12
CA VAL A 11 -5.94 -10.56 -0.03
C VAL A 11 -5.91 -11.62 1.05
N PHE A 12 -5.59 -12.84 0.63
CA PHE A 12 -5.33 -13.99 1.46
C PHE A 12 -3.96 -14.51 1.03
N VAL A 13 -2.99 -14.53 1.93
CA VAL A 13 -1.61 -14.86 1.61
C VAL A 13 -0.99 -15.74 2.71
N GLU A 14 -0.24 -16.74 2.27
CA GLU A 14 0.60 -17.58 3.12
C GLU A 14 2.07 -17.25 2.87
N THR A 15 2.88 -17.27 3.92
CA THR A 15 4.32 -17.04 3.83
C THR A 15 5.11 -18.29 4.23
N GLU A 16 6.30 -18.47 3.65
CA GLU A 16 7.17 -19.61 4.02
C GLU A 16 7.57 -19.58 5.51
N LYS A 17 7.75 -18.38 6.06
CA LYS A 17 8.06 -18.14 7.47
C LYS A 17 6.78 -17.78 8.23
N GLU A 18 6.77 -18.01 9.54
CA GLU A 18 5.68 -17.58 10.40
C GLU A 18 5.44 -16.07 10.28
N ILE A 19 4.16 -15.70 10.16
CA ILE A 19 3.70 -14.32 10.08
C ILE A 19 2.46 -14.16 10.96
N ASP A 20 2.36 -13.02 11.63
CA ASP A 20 1.18 -12.61 12.37
C ASP A 20 0.82 -11.16 11.99
N PRO A 21 -0.39 -10.67 12.35
CA PRO A 21 -0.81 -9.31 12.01
C PRO A 21 0.12 -8.21 12.50
N LYS A 22 0.77 -8.41 13.65
CA LYS A 22 1.70 -7.43 14.23
C LYS A 22 2.98 -7.36 13.39
N ASN A 23 3.61 -8.49 13.12
CA ASN A 23 4.83 -8.57 12.32
C ASN A 23 4.58 -8.14 10.87
N ALA A 24 3.40 -8.45 10.32
CA ALA A 24 2.98 -7.97 9.00
C ALA A 24 2.85 -6.45 8.97
N LYS A 25 2.20 -5.84 9.98
CA LYS A 25 2.13 -4.38 10.12
C LYS A 25 3.52 -3.75 10.22
N GLU A 26 4.38 -4.29 11.09
CA GLU A 26 5.75 -3.82 11.27
C GLU A 26 6.54 -3.90 9.95
N THR A 27 6.31 -4.92 9.13
CA THR A 27 6.95 -5.06 7.81
C THR A 27 6.55 -3.93 6.86
N TYR A 28 5.27 -3.56 6.80
CA TYR A 28 4.82 -2.42 6.00
C TYR A 28 5.40 -1.09 6.49
N GLU A 29 5.43 -0.88 7.82
CA GLU A 29 6.01 0.32 8.42
C GLU A 29 7.52 0.41 8.19
N GLN A 30 8.21 -0.73 8.21
CA GLN A 30 9.64 -0.79 7.95
C GLN A 30 9.95 -0.49 6.47
N TYR A 31 9.14 -1.02 5.55
CA TYR A 31 9.29 -0.71 4.13
C TYR A 31 9.22 0.79 3.84
N ASN A 32 8.31 1.53 4.50
CA ASN A 32 8.23 2.98 4.36
C ASN A 32 9.55 3.70 4.72
N LYS A 33 10.30 3.17 5.69
CA LYS A 33 11.58 3.76 6.15
C LYS A 33 12.74 3.40 5.21
N GLU A 34 12.72 2.20 4.65
CA GLU A 34 13.82 1.65 3.85
C GLU A 34 13.70 1.95 2.35
N ILE A 35 12.53 2.39 1.89
CA ILE A 35 12.29 2.56 0.46
C ILE A 35 13.25 3.59 -0.16
N SER A 36 14.05 3.13 -1.12
CA SER A 36 15.13 3.92 -1.76
C SER A 36 14.67 5.19 -2.48
N ILE A 37 13.38 5.27 -2.80
CA ILE A 37 12.76 6.40 -3.51
C ILE A 37 12.03 7.36 -2.56
N ALA A 38 12.18 7.18 -1.24
CA ALA A 38 11.74 8.17 -0.26
C ALA A 38 12.40 9.53 -0.55
N GLY A 39 11.61 10.60 -0.41
CA GLY A 39 12.06 11.98 -0.60
C GLY A 39 12.21 12.43 -2.07
N LEU A 40 11.80 11.63 -3.05
CA LEU A 40 11.58 12.16 -4.41
C LEU A 40 10.40 13.16 -4.40
N PRO A 41 10.39 14.17 -5.28
CA PRO A 41 9.39 15.24 -5.25
C PRO A 41 7.93 14.75 -5.26
N SER A 42 7.64 13.68 -6.01
CA SER A 42 6.30 13.10 -6.12
C SER A 42 6.07 11.91 -5.18
N ALA A 43 7.06 11.51 -4.38
CA ALA A 43 6.91 10.38 -3.45
C ALA A 43 5.96 10.75 -2.30
N PRO A 44 5.05 9.85 -1.89
CA PRO A 44 4.30 10.04 -0.66
C PRO A 44 5.23 9.98 0.55
N LYS A 45 4.80 10.58 1.66
CA LYS A 45 5.48 10.43 2.95
C LYS A 45 5.54 8.96 3.39
N ASP A 46 4.41 8.27 3.28
CA ASP A 46 4.25 6.86 3.64
C ASP A 46 3.62 6.13 2.43
N TYR A 47 4.26 5.07 1.92
CA TYR A 47 3.72 4.28 0.80
C TYR A 47 2.60 3.36 1.24
N TYR A 48 2.71 2.83 2.45
CA TYR A 48 1.71 1.99 3.08
C TYR A 48 1.22 2.63 4.39
N ILE A 49 -0.09 2.63 4.60
CA ILE A 49 -0.69 2.96 5.90
C ILE A 49 -1.58 1.79 6.30
N VAL A 50 -1.30 1.20 7.47
CA VAL A 50 -2.12 0.14 8.06
C VAL A 50 -3.09 0.78 9.06
N HIS A 51 -4.39 0.60 8.84
CA HIS A 51 -5.45 1.09 9.71
C HIS A 51 -5.82 0.06 10.77
N GLU A 52 -5.91 0.51 12.02
CA GLU A 52 -6.47 -0.25 13.15
C GLU A 52 -8.01 -0.20 13.18
N ASP A 53 -8.61 0.83 12.57
CA ASP A 53 -10.06 0.95 12.49
C ASP A 53 -10.64 -0.15 11.58
N PRO A 54 -11.53 -1.03 12.11
CA PRO A 54 -12.02 -2.21 11.40
C PRO A 54 -12.93 -1.85 10.21
N THR A 55 -13.39 -0.61 10.12
CA THR A 55 -14.23 -0.14 9.00
C THR A 55 -13.44 0.34 7.79
N ARG A 56 -12.10 0.26 7.86
CA ARG A 56 -11.17 0.76 6.83
C ARG A 56 -10.55 -0.43 6.06
N PRO A 57 -10.19 -0.25 4.78
CA PRO A 57 -10.39 0.93 3.94
C PRO A 57 -11.79 1.02 3.30
N GLN A 58 -12.23 2.25 3.03
CA GLN A 58 -13.37 2.73 2.26
C GLN A 58 -12.93 3.65 1.09
N PRO A 59 -13.19 3.26 -0.19
CA PRO A 59 -12.65 3.94 -1.37
C PRO A 59 -12.76 5.48 -1.40
N ARG A 60 -13.92 6.01 -0.99
CA ARG A 60 -14.19 7.45 -1.04
C ARG A 60 -13.28 8.27 -0.12
N ILE A 61 -12.90 7.71 1.02
CA ILE A 61 -12.02 8.36 1.98
C ILE A 61 -10.56 8.16 1.56
N GLU A 62 -10.22 6.95 1.10
CA GLU A 62 -8.82 6.56 0.92
C GLU A 62 -8.18 7.17 -0.32
N ARG A 63 -8.97 7.49 -1.34
CA ARG A 63 -8.49 8.11 -2.59
C ARG A 63 -7.71 9.42 -2.38
N GLN A 64 -7.82 10.07 -1.23
CA GLN A 64 -7.09 11.32 -0.93
C GLN A 64 -5.82 11.11 -0.09
N VAL A 65 -5.63 9.93 0.51
CA VAL A 65 -4.51 9.65 1.40
C VAL A 65 -3.19 9.67 0.61
N GLY A 66 -2.19 10.38 1.14
CA GLY A 66 -0.91 10.60 0.46
C GLY A 66 -1.07 11.23 -0.93
N ASP A 67 -2.09 12.07 -1.12
CA ASP A 67 -2.49 12.61 -2.42
C ASP A 67 -2.69 11.52 -3.50
N GLY A 68 -3.27 10.39 -3.07
CA GLY A 68 -3.57 9.19 -3.86
C GLY A 68 -2.35 8.37 -4.26
N MET A 69 -1.21 8.58 -3.60
CA MET A 69 0.02 7.79 -3.79
C MET A 69 0.24 6.75 -2.68
N THR A 70 -0.49 6.84 -1.58
CA THR A 70 -0.42 5.86 -0.48
C THR A 70 -1.43 4.75 -0.70
N THR A 71 -0.97 3.50 -0.61
CA THR A 71 -1.85 2.33 -0.49
C THR A 71 -2.24 2.16 0.97
N THR A 72 -3.53 2.07 1.24
CA THR A 72 -4.02 1.84 2.61
C THR A 72 -4.42 0.39 2.78
N ILE A 73 -4.14 -0.14 3.97
CA ILE A 73 -4.37 -1.52 4.36
C ILE A 73 -5.23 -1.50 5.61
N GLY A 74 -6.17 -2.41 5.74
CA GLY A 74 -6.99 -2.53 6.95
C GLY A 74 -7.51 -3.96 7.07
N ARG A 75 -8.11 -4.25 8.23
CA ARG A 75 -8.60 -5.60 8.57
C ARG A 75 -7.49 -6.65 8.40
N LEU A 76 -6.28 -6.29 8.85
CA LEU A 76 -5.12 -7.18 8.82
C LEU A 76 -5.24 -8.18 9.97
N GLU A 77 -5.49 -9.43 9.62
CA GLU A 77 -5.88 -10.49 10.54
C GLU A 77 -5.15 -11.79 10.20
N LYS A 78 -5.07 -12.72 11.16
CA LYS A 78 -4.59 -14.07 10.88
C LYS A 78 -5.56 -14.77 9.93
N GLU A 79 -5.04 -15.55 8.99
CA GLU A 79 -5.81 -16.44 8.15
C GLU A 79 -5.63 -17.88 8.63
N GLU A 80 -6.73 -18.55 8.95
CA GLU A 80 -6.73 -19.88 9.55
C GLU A 80 -6.70 -21.01 8.52
N LEU A 81 -6.97 -20.71 7.25
CA LEU A 81 -6.90 -21.67 6.15
C LEU A 81 -5.47 -22.03 5.73
N PHE A 82 -4.47 -21.32 6.23
CA PHE A 82 -3.05 -21.50 5.92
C PHE A 82 -2.24 -21.72 7.20
N ASP A 83 -1.10 -22.40 7.12
CA ASP A 83 -0.25 -22.64 8.29
C ASP A 83 0.32 -21.32 8.81
N HIS A 84 0.80 -20.48 7.89
CA HIS A 84 1.33 -19.14 8.16
C HIS A 84 0.57 -18.08 7.36
N GLY A 85 -0.73 -17.99 7.58
CA GLY A 85 -1.63 -17.12 6.84
C GLY A 85 -1.88 -15.75 7.47
N VAL A 86 -1.97 -14.72 6.63
CA VAL A 86 -2.65 -13.45 6.94
C VAL A 86 -3.63 -13.08 5.84
N LYS A 87 -4.71 -12.40 6.24
CA LYS A 87 -5.66 -11.76 5.33
C LYS A 87 -5.74 -10.28 5.61
N TYR A 88 -6.06 -9.51 4.59
CA TYR A 88 -6.28 -8.07 4.71
C TYR A 88 -7.07 -7.53 3.53
N VAL A 89 -7.52 -6.29 3.66
CA VAL A 89 -8.07 -5.52 2.54
C VAL A 89 -7.20 -4.32 2.28
N LEU A 90 -6.84 -4.12 1.02
CA LEU A 90 -6.11 -2.93 0.58
C LEU A 90 -6.97 -2.02 -0.29
N PHE A 91 -6.59 -0.75 -0.37
CA PHE A 91 -7.07 0.19 -1.37
C PHE A 91 -5.89 0.94 -2.00
N SER A 92 -5.94 1.14 -3.32
CA SER A 92 -5.00 1.98 -4.05
C SER A 92 -5.68 2.81 -5.14
N HIS A 93 -5.20 4.03 -5.36
CA HIS A 93 -5.77 4.91 -6.38
C HIS A 93 -5.22 4.57 -7.78
N ASN A 94 -6.05 3.89 -8.57
CA ASN A 94 -5.73 3.41 -9.92
C ASN A 94 -5.20 4.47 -10.90
N LYS A 95 -5.78 5.68 -10.95
CA LYS A 95 -5.34 6.74 -11.88
C LYS A 95 -4.13 7.55 -11.40
N LYS A 96 -3.86 7.57 -10.09
CA LYS A 96 -2.75 8.31 -9.49
C LYS A 96 -1.55 7.38 -9.31
N MET A 97 -1.51 6.63 -8.20
CA MET A 97 -0.46 5.64 -7.95
C MET A 97 -0.32 4.64 -9.10
N GLY A 98 -1.44 4.08 -9.56
CA GLY A 98 -1.45 3.07 -10.63
C GLY A 98 -1.22 3.60 -12.04
N SER A 99 -1.08 4.92 -12.24
CA SER A 99 -0.91 5.51 -13.58
C SER A 99 -0.12 6.82 -13.55
N ALA A 100 -0.78 7.98 -13.67
CA ALA A 100 -0.12 9.23 -14.05
C ALA A 100 0.98 9.66 -13.07
N LYS A 101 0.69 9.65 -11.76
CA LYS A 101 1.68 10.06 -10.76
C LYS A 101 2.73 8.98 -10.51
N GLY A 102 2.36 7.71 -10.62
CA GLY A 102 3.32 6.60 -10.61
C GLY A 102 4.36 6.73 -11.72
N ALA A 103 3.93 7.15 -12.92
CA ALA A 103 4.83 7.39 -14.05
C ALA A 103 5.77 8.59 -13.82
N VAL A 104 5.29 9.68 -13.21
CA VAL A 104 6.14 10.82 -12.82
C VAL A 104 7.18 10.39 -11.79
N LEU A 105 6.76 9.68 -10.73
CA LEU A 105 7.66 9.16 -9.70
C LEU A 105 8.71 8.21 -10.28
N LEU A 106 8.33 7.37 -11.26
CA LEU A 106 9.26 6.52 -11.99
C LEU A 106 10.30 7.35 -12.76
N ALA A 107 9.87 8.40 -13.45
CA ALA A 107 10.77 9.30 -14.17
C ALA A 107 11.76 10.02 -13.22
N GLU A 108 11.27 10.52 -12.09
CA GLU A 108 12.11 11.12 -11.03
C GLU A 108 13.17 10.13 -10.51
N MET A 109 12.78 8.87 -10.28
CA MET A 109 13.71 7.82 -9.87
C MET A 109 14.77 7.55 -10.95
N LEU A 110 14.36 7.42 -12.22
CA LEU A 110 15.28 7.15 -13.32
C LEU A 110 16.28 8.28 -13.52
N TYR A 111 15.82 9.53 -13.43
CA TYR A 111 16.68 10.71 -13.47
C TYR A 111 17.69 10.71 -12.31
N LYS A 112 17.26 10.48 -11.07
CA LYS A 112 18.15 10.37 -9.90
C LYS A 112 19.20 9.26 -10.05
N LYS A 113 18.88 8.19 -10.78
CA LYS A 113 19.78 7.06 -11.06
C LYS A 113 20.67 7.27 -12.30
N GLY A 114 20.59 8.42 -12.99
CA GLY A 114 21.34 8.69 -14.21
C GLY A 114 20.94 7.76 -15.37
N LYS A 115 19.66 7.42 -15.47
CA LYS A 115 19.09 6.55 -16.53
C LYS A 115 18.21 7.32 -17.53
N LEU A 116 18.08 8.63 -17.34
CA LEU A 116 17.53 9.63 -18.25
C LEU A 116 18.56 10.74 -18.36
#